data_AF-A0A519LWS6-F1
#
_entry.id   AF-A0A519LWS6-F1
#
_cell.length_a   1.000
_cell.length_b   1.000
_cell.length_c   1.000
_cell.angle_alpha   90.00
_cell.angle_beta   90.00
_cell.angle_gamma   90.00
#
_symmetry.space_group_name_H-M   'P 1'
#
loop_
_entity.id
_entity.type
_entity.pdbx_description
1 polymer ?
#
loop_
_entity_poly.entity_id
_entity_poly.type
_entity_poly.pdbx_seq_one_letter_code
_entity_poly.pdbx_strand_id
1 'polypeptide(L)' 'KFKDASVNYTDASQIDSNELKRWLEKSVKIQWDYKNIIKRKGVLERLK' A
#
# COMPACT_ATOMS: atom_id res chain seq x y z
N LYS A 1 -5.99 19.37 3.76
CA LYS A 1 -4.86 18.49 4.10
C LYS A 1 -5.32 17.05 3.96
N PHE A 2 -4.75 16.28 3.04
CA PHE A 2 -4.97 14.83 3.00
C PHE A 2 -4.39 14.24 4.30
N LYS A 3 -5.19 13.45 5.01
CA LYS A 3 -4.73 12.72 6.19
C LYS A 3 -4.28 11.35 5.70
N ASP A 4 -2.98 11.11 5.71
CA ASP A 4 -2.42 9.79 5.49
C ASP A 4 -2.12 9.11 6.82
N ALA A 5 -2.13 7.78 6.81
CA ALA A 5 -1.80 6.96 7.97
C ALA A 5 -0.30 6.64 8.01
N SER A 6 0.56 7.64 7.74
CA SER A 6 2.00 7.44 7.81
C SER A 6 2.46 7.30 9.27
N VAL A 7 3.28 6.28 9.51
CA VAL A 7 3.98 6.07 10.77
C VAL A 7 5.47 6.14 10.45
N ASN A 8 6.18 7.00 11.17
CA ASN A 8 7.62 7.14 11.03
C ASN A 8 8.30 6.37 12.16
N TYR A 9 9.20 5.45 11.80
CA TYR A 9 10.03 4.72 12.75
C TYR A 9 11.43 5.33 12.75
N THR A 10 12.04 5.48 13.92
CA THR A 10 13.40 6.01 14.06
C THR A 10 14.45 4.92 14.02
N ASP A 11 14.07 3.68 14.32
CA ASP A 11 14.96 2.52 14.31
C ASP A 11 14.26 1.29 13.73
N ALA A 12 15.02 0.40 13.08
CA ALA A 12 14.47 -0.80 12.45
C ALA A 12 13.88 -1.80 13.45
N SER A 13 14.36 -1.80 14.70
CA SER A 13 13.84 -2.66 15.79
C SER A 13 12.41 -2.31 16.22
N GLN A 14 11.92 -1.12 15.89
CA GLN A 14 10.55 -0.69 16.18
C GLN A 14 9.52 -1.26 15.21
N ILE A 15 9.97 -1.88 14.12
CA ILE A 15 9.11 -2.46 13.10
C ILE A 15 8.70 -3.87 13.56
N ASP A 16 7.40 -4.07 13.79
CA ASP A 16 6.86 -5.41 14.04
C ASP A 16 6.95 -6.24 12.75
N SER A 17 7.75 -7.31 12.80
CA SER A 17 7.99 -8.20 11.66
C SER A 17 6.71 -8.91 11.20
N ASN A 18 5.79 -9.19 12.11
CA ASN A 18 4.50 -9.83 11.80
C ASN A 18 3.57 -8.86 11.06
N GLU A 19 3.53 -7.60 11.48
CA GLU A 19 2.77 -6.56 10.77
C GLU A 19 3.37 -6.29 9.40
N LEU A 20 4.69 -6.18 9.30
CA LEU A 20 5.40 -6.00 8.04
C LEU A 20 5.08 -7.12 7.05
N LYS A 21 5.17 -8.38 7.49
CA LYS A 21 4.82 -9.55 6.67
C LYS A 21 3.37 -9.47 6.18
N ARG A 22 2.44 -9.12 7.07
CA ARG A 22 1.02 -8.97 6.73
C ARG A 22 0.79 -7.84 5.71
N TRP A 23 1.51 -6.73 5.81
CA TRP A 23 1.42 -5.63 4.85
C TRP A 23 1.96 -6.02 3.47
N LEU A 24 3.09 -6.73 3.43
CA LEU A 24 3.64 -7.26 2.18
C LEU A 24 2.67 -8.22 1.49
N GLU A 25 2.09 -9.16 2.25
CA GLU A 25 1.09 -10.09 1.71
C GLU A 25 -0.15 -9.35 1.17
N LYS A 26 -0.62 -8.33 1.87
CA LYS A 26 -1.73 -7.49 1.40
C LYS A 26 -1.37 -6.73 0.14
N SER A 27 -0.16 -6.19 0.03
CA SER A 27 0.30 -5.49 -1.17
C SER A 27 0.31 -6.41 -2.40
N VAL A 28 0.70 -7.67 -2.23
CA VAL A 28 0.66 -8.67 -3.31
C VAL A 28 -0.77 -9.10 -3.64
N LYS A 29 -1.66 -9.27 -2.64
CA LYS A 29 -3.07 -9.71 -2.84
C LYS A 29 -4.01 -8.59 -3.29
N ILE A 30 -3.67 -7.34 -3.01
CA ILE A 30 -4.47 -6.15 -3.30
C ILE A 30 -3.65 -5.29 -4.25
N GLN A 31 -3.50 -5.81 -5.47
CA GLN A 31 -2.89 -5.07 -6.55
C GLN A 31 -3.93 -4.19 -7.21
N TRP A 32 -3.52 -2.98 -7.59
CA TRP A 32 -4.35 -2.05 -8.34
C TRP A 32 -3.66 -1.71 -9.64
N ASP A 33 -4.44 -1.52 -10.70
CA ASP A 33 -3.93 -1.16 -12.02
C ASP A 33 -3.58 0.32 -12.09
N TYR A 34 -2.48 0.70 -11.43
CA TYR A 34 -1.94 2.05 -11.47
C TYR A 34 -1.48 2.44 -12.87
N LYS A 35 -1.07 1.47 -13.71
CA LYS A 35 -0.62 1.74 -15.08
C LYS A 35 -1.72 2.37 -15.94
N ASN A 36 -2.97 1.96 -15.75
CA ASN A 36 -4.10 2.46 -16.54
C ASN A 36 -4.94 3.54 -15.84
N ILE A 37 -4.52 4.03 -14.67
CA ILE A 37 -5.26 5.06 -13.91
C ILE A 37 -5.53 6.32 -14.75
N ILE A 38 -4.56 6.74 -15.57
CA ILE A 38 -4.68 7.92 -16.45
C ILE A 38 -5.72 7.67 -17.53
N LYS A 39 -5.72 6.48 -18.13
CA LYS A 39 -6.68 6.09 -19.18
C LYS A 39 -8.11 5.96 -18.62
N ARG A 40 -8.24 5.52 -17.37
CA ARG A 40 -9.52 5.36 -16.66
C ARG A 40 -9.99 6.62 -15.93
N LYS A 41 -9.41 7.79 -16.23
CA LYS A 41 -9.78 9.09 -15.64
C LYS A 41 -9.80 9.07 -14.09
N GLY A 42 -8.85 8.37 -13.48
CA GLY A 42 -8.71 8.30 -12.02
C GLY A 42 -9.36 7.10 -11.34
N VAL A 43 -10.04 6.21 -12.08
CA VAL A 43 -10.62 4.99 -11.50
C VAL A 43 -9.56 3.90 -11.36
N LEU A 44 -9.31 3.46 -10.12
CA LEU A 44 -8.46 2.32 -9.81
C LEU A 44 -9.28 1.03 -9.86
N GLU A 45 -8.89 0.11 -10.74
CA GLU A 45 -9.44 -1.24 -10.78
C GLU A 45 -8.50 -2.21 -10.08
N ARG A 46 -9.07 -3.10 -9.28
CA ARG A 46 -8.32 -4.12 -8.57
C ARG A 46 -7.87 -5.20 -9.56
N LEU A 47 -6.57 -5.47 -9.58
CA LEU A 47 -5.99 -6.61 -10.27
C LEU A 47 -6.27 -7.87 -9.43
N LYS A 48 -6.64 -8.95 -10.11
CA LYS A 48 -7.10 -10.20 -9.49
C LYS A 48 -5.93 -11.07 -9.03
#